data_AF-A0A2G9ZZD5-F1
#
_entry.id   AF-A0A2G9ZZD5-F1
#
_cell.length_a   1.000
_cell.length_b   1.000
_cell.length_c   1.000
_cell.angle_alpha   90.00
_cell.angle_beta   90.00
_cell.angle_gamma   90.00
#
_symmetry.space_group_name_H-M   'P 1'
#
loop_
_entity.id
_entity.type
_entity.pdbx_description
1 polymer ?
#
loop_
_entity_poly.entity_id
_entity_poly.type
_entity_poly.pdbx_seq_one_letter_code
_entity_poly.pdbx_strand_id
1 'polypeptide(L)' 'MPVADFKTFCRMLDNAQAKGYAHPAINVSSMTTANACLRAFAEKKSDGI' A
#
# COMPACT_ATOMS: atom_id res chain seq x y z
N MET A 1 9.99 -1.57 3.36
CA MET A 1 8.62 -2.12 3.53
C MET A 1 8.62 -3.54 2.99
N PRO A 2 8.22 -4.54 3.79
CA PRO A 2 8.06 -5.89 3.27
C PRO A 2 6.89 -5.94 2.28
N VAL A 3 7.01 -6.79 1.25
CA VAL A 3 5.86 -7.14 0.40
C VAL A 3 4.89 -7.98 1.24
N ALA A 4 3.62 -7.62 1.23
CA ALA A 4 2.60 -8.33 2.01
C ALA A 4 2.39 -9.75 1.47
N ASP A 5 2.32 -10.73 2.37
CA ASP A 5 1.82 -12.06 2.04
C ASP A 5 0.28 -12.06 1.98
N PHE A 6 -0.31 -13.18 1.54
CA PHE A 6 -1.76 -13.31 1.40
C PHE A 6 -2.52 -12.98 2.70
N LYS A 7 -2.07 -13.52 3.84
CA LYS A 7 -2.72 -13.29 5.13
C LYS A 7 -2.66 -11.82 5.55
N THR A 8 -1.53 -11.16 5.29
CA THR A 8 -1.38 -9.73 5.56
C THR A 8 -2.24 -8.89 4.64
N PHE A 9 -2.32 -9.24 3.35
CA PHE A 9 -3.20 -8.56 2.39
C PHE A 9 -4.67 -8.63 2.81
N CYS A 10 -5.17 -9.81 3.22
CA CYS A 10 -6.54 -9.93 3.76
C CYS A 10 -6.75 -9.01 4.98
N ARG A 11 -5.83 -9.04 5.95
CA ARG A 11 -5.90 -8.18 7.15
C ARG A 11 -5.86 -6.68 6.82
N MET A 12 -5.16 -6.28 5.77
CA MET A 12 -5.12 -4.90 5.29
C MET A 12 -6.50 -4.45 4.79
N LEU A 13 -7.20 -5.31 4.02
CA LEU A 13 -8.54 -5.03 3.50
C LEU A 13 -9.59 -5.01 4.62
N ASP A 14 -9.55 -5.98 5.53
CA ASP A 14 -10.47 -6.05 6.67
C ASP A 14 -10.38 -4.80 7.56
N ASN A 15 -9.16 -4.34 7.84
CA ASN A 15 -8.93 -3.10 8.60
C ASN A 15 -9.46 -1.87 7.87
N ALA A 16 -9.21 -1.77 6.56
CA ALA A 16 -9.65 -0.65 5.74
C ALA A 16 -11.18 -0.56 5.71
N GLN A 17 -11.86 -1.70 5.53
CA GLN A 17 -13.31 -1.80 5.58
C GLN A 17 -13.86 -1.44 6.96
N ALA A 18 -13.29 -1.98 8.04
CA ALA A 18 -13.77 -1.72 9.41
C ALA A 18 -13.61 -0.25 9.84
N LYS A 19 -12.61 0.45 9.32
CA LYS A 19 -12.29 1.84 9.68
C LYS A 19 -12.74 2.87 8.63
N GLY A 20 -13.34 2.43 7.53
CA GLY A 20 -13.91 3.32 6.51
C GLY A 20 -12.88 4.06 5.66
N TYR A 21 -11.77 3.42 5.29
CA TYR A 21 -10.79 3.97 4.34
C TYR A 21 -10.43 2.94 3.25
N ALA A 22 -9.62 3.35 2.28
CA ALA A 22 -9.09 2.48 1.23
C ALA A 22 -7.57 2.64 1.10
N HIS A 23 -6.90 1.58 0.64
CA HIS A 23 -5.49 1.64 0.28
C HIS A 23 -5.35 2.12 -1.18
N PRO A 24 -4.42 3.04 -1.47
CA PRO A 24 -4.14 3.45 -2.84
C PRO A 24 -3.50 2.29 -3.62
N ALA A 25 -3.96 2.05 -4.85
CA ALA A 25 -3.37 1.10 -5.78
C ALA A 25 -2.74 1.85 -6.96
N ILE A 26 -1.41 1.83 -7.07
CA ILE A 26 -0.68 2.67 -8.03
C ILE A 26 0.06 1.80 -9.06
N ASN A 27 -0.36 1.91 -10.33
CA ASN A 27 0.36 1.28 -11.43
C ASN A 27 1.73 1.93 -11.62
N VAL A 28 2.77 1.10 -11.75
CA VAL A 28 4.15 1.54 -11.99
C VAL A 28 4.68 0.88 -13.25
N SER A 29 5.46 1.63 -14.04
CA SER A 29 6.07 1.16 -15.29
C SER A 29 7.60 1.26 -15.29
N SER A 30 8.17 1.82 -14.22
CA SER A 30 9.62 2.01 -14.05
C SER A 30 10.01 1.96 -12.57
N MET A 31 11.29 1.76 -12.31
CA MET A 31 11.85 1.84 -10.96
C MET A 31 11.70 3.24 -10.36
N THR A 32 11.80 4.29 -11.18
CA THR A 32 11.60 5.67 -10.71
C THR A 32 10.18 5.88 -10.16
N THR A 33 9.16 5.42 -10.89
CA THR A 33 7.76 5.51 -10.45
C THR A 33 7.49 4.61 -9.23
N ALA A 34 8.11 3.43 -9.16
CA ALA A 34 8.00 2.56 -7.98
C ALA A 34 8.61 3.20 -6.73
N ASN A 35 9.81 3.78 -6.84
CA ASN A 35 10.48 4.46 -5.73
C ASN A 35 9.70 5.69 -5.25
N ALA A 36 9.07 6.43 -6.16
CA ALA A 36 8.19 7.54 -5.81
C ALA A 36 6.99 7.09 -4.96
N CYS A 37 6.34 5.98 -5.33
CA CYS A 37 5.23 5.40 -4.57
C CYS A 37 5.68 4.98 -3.16
N LEU A 38 6.78 4.23 -3.07
CA LEU A 38 7.33 3.77 -1.79
C LEU A 38 7.69 4.94 -0.86
N ARG A 39 8.26 6.02 -1.42
CA ARG A 39 8.55 7.23 -0.65
C ARG A 39 7.27 7.90 -0.15
N ALA A 40 6.26 8.04 -1.00
CA ALA A 40 4.99 8.64 -0.62
C ALA A 40 4.27 7.84 0.49
N PHE A 41 4.25 6.50 0.39
CA PHE A 41 3.70 5.61 1.41
C PHE A 41 4.39 5.81 2.77
N ALA A 42 5.73 5.88 2.78
CA ALA A 42 6.50 6.13 3.98
C ALA A 42 6.22 7.53 4.58
N GLU A 43 6.20 8.58 3.76
CA GLU A 43 5.94 9.96 4.20
C GLU A 43 4.52 10.15 4.74
N LYS A 44 3.54 9.44 4.16
CA LYS A 44 2.13 9.49 4.57
C LYS A 44 1.76 8.48 5.64
N LYS A 45 2.71 7.62 6.06
CA LYS A 45 2.46 6.49 6.98
C LYS A 45 1.27 5.65 6.53
N SER A 46 1.18 5.43 5.22
CA SER A 46 0.13 4.66 4.58
C SER A 46 0.72 3.36 4.06
N ASP A 47 -0.02 2.26 4.21
CA ASP A 47 0.19 1.11 3.35
C ASP A 47 -0.30 1.44 1.92
N GLY A 48 0.09 0.64 0.94
CA GLY A 48 -0.30 0.82 -0.46
C GLY A 48 -0.19 -0.47 -1.25
N ILE A 49 -0.78 -0.45 -2.44
CA ILE A 49 -0.84 -1.55 -3.41
C ILE A 49 -0.12 -1.13 -4.69
#